data_AF-A0AB34X0S9-F1
#
_entry.id   AF-A0AB34X0S9-F1
#
_cell.length_a   1.000
_cell.length_b   1.000
_cell.length_c   1.000
_cell.angle_alpha   90.00
_cell.angle_beta   90.00
_cell.angle_gamma   90.00
#
_symmetry.space_group_name_H-M   'P 1'
#
loop_
_entity.id
_entity.type
_entity.pdbx_description
1 polymer ?
#
loop_
_entity_poly.entity_id
_entity_poly.type
_entity_poly.pdbx_seq_one_letter_code
_entity_poly.pdbx_strand_id
1 'polypeptide(L)'
;MTLVITLFAAICSTAWWYAHAPQSKMRVDLLCWMYWGASLMWTVDLAAEYIEEGAEVFSPAASDMLNDTYLGLFVVALAGIVWIGYLIVKDPRGVRTQLLAQRETALDRDASVDAKDLVASR
;
A
#
# COMPACT_ATOMS: atom_id res chain seq x y z
N MET A 1 18.47 -11.00 -1.53
CA MET A 1 18.14 -9.64 -2.08
C MET A 1 16.82 -9.05 -1.54
N THR A 2 15.87 -9.90 -1.19
CA THR A 2 14.61 -9.60 -0.46
C THR A 2 14.78 -8.58 0.68
N LEU A 3 15.73 -8.82 1.60
CA LEU A 3 16.01 -7.99 2.77
C LEU A 3 16.21 -6.51 2.43
N VAL A 4 17.01 -6.22 1.41
CA VAL A 4 17.34 -4.84 1.02
C VAL A 4 16.07 -4.12 0.56
N ILE A 5 15.25 -4.78 -0.24
CA ILE A 5 14.02 -4.22 -0.80
C ILE A 5 13.02 -3.88 0.31
N THR A 6 12.75 -4.81 1.24
CA THR A 6 11.83 -4.52 2.35
C THR A 6 12.37 -3.52 3.34
N LEU A 7 13.69 -3.46 3.54
CA LEU A 7 14.29 -2.48 4.43
C LEU A 7 14.14 -1.06 3.87
N PHE A 8 14.39 -0.86 2.58
CA PHE A 8 14.09 0.40 1.91
C PHE A 8 12.60 0.74 1.99
N ALA A 9 11.71 -0.22 1.74
CA ALA A 9 10.26 -0.02 1.87
C ALA A 9 9.85 0.37 3.30
N ALA A 10 10.44 -0.26 4.32
CA ALA A 10 10.22 0.06 5.72
C ALA A 10 10.68 1.48 6.08
N ILE A 11 11.88 1.87 5.63
CA ILE A 11 12.44 3.21 5.84
C ILE A 11 11.55 4.27 5.16
N CYS A 12 11.21 4.08 3.89
CA CYS A 12 10.36 5.02 3.15
C CYS A 12 8.97 5.15 3.82
N SER A 13 8.36 4.04 4.22
CA SER A 13 7.04 4.04 4.87
C SER A 13 7.10 4.74 6.23
N THR A 14 8.16 4.49 7.01
CA THR A 14 8.36 5.12 8.33
C THR A 14 8.61 6.62 8.19
N ALA A 15 9.45 7.04 7.24
CA ALA A 15 9.72 8.45 6.97
C ALA A 15 8.44 9.17 6.54
N TRP A 16 7.65 8.56 5.66
CA TRP A 16 6.37 9.11 5.22
C TRP A 16 5.36 9.22 6.37
N TRP A 17 5.24 8.16 7.18
CA TRP A 17 4.37 8.14 8.35
C TRP A 17 4.77 9.23 9.37
N TYR A 18 6.06 9.35 9.67
CA TYR A 18 6.59 10.34 10.62
C TYR A 18 6.36 11.77 10.15
N ALA A 19 6.56 12.05 8.85
CA ALA A 19 6.32 13.37 8.27
C ALA A 19 4.84 13.83 8.34
N HIS A 20 3.89 12.89 8.46
CA HIS A 20 2.46 13.16 8.50
C HIS A 20 1.79 12.83 9.85
N ALA A 21 2.57 12.42 10.85
CA ALA A 21 2.09 12.21 12.21
C ALA A 21 1.85 13.57 12.92
N PRO A 22 0.81 13.72 13.78
CA PRO A 22 -0.17 12.71 14.22
C PRO A 22 -1.46 12.68 13.38
N GLN A 23 -1.61 13.54 12.37
CA GLN A 23 -2.86 13.65 11.58
C GLN A 23 -2.96 12.64 10.42
N SER A 24 -2.03 11.69 10.33
CA SER A 24 -1.99 10.65 9.30
C SER A 24 -3.23 9.74 9.36
N LYS A 25 -4.29 10.12 8.64
CA LYS A 25 -5.49 9.31 8.43
C LYS A 25 -5.28 8.11 7.49
N MET A 26 -4.17 8.12 6.75
CA MET A 26 -3.86 7.11 5.71
C MET A 26 -3.31 5.79 6.27
N ARG A 27 -3.24 5.64 7.60
CA ARG A 27 -2.84 4.42 8.30
C ARG A 27 -1.54 3.77 7.75
N VAL A 28 -0.55 4.62 7.46
CA VAL A 28 0.77 4.19 6.95
C VAL A 28 1.56 3.44 8.02
N ASP A 29 1.18 3.56 9.30
CA ASP A 29 1.62 2.70 10.40
C ASP A 29 1.47 1.20 10.05
N LEU A 30 0.39 0.81 9.35
CA LEU A 30 0.17 -0.57 8.94
C LEU A 30 1.28 -1.08 8.01
N LEU A 31 1.69 -0.28 7.03
CA LEU A 31 2.80 -0.60 6.12
C LEU A 31 4.13 -0.67 6.86
N CYS A 32 4.35 0.23 7.82
CA CYS A 32 5.55 0.21 8.66
C CYS A 32 5.67 -1.13 9.40
N TRP A 33 4.61 -1.57 10.08
CA TRP A 33 4.62 -2.85 10.80
C TRP A 33 4.86 -4.06 9.88
N MET A 34 4.24 -4.08 8.70
CA MET A 34 4.44 -5.17 7.74
C MET A 34 5.89 -5.22 7.22
N TYR A 35 6.46 -4.09 6.80
CA TYR A 35 7.81 -4.06 6.24
C TYR A 35 8.90 -4.25 7.29
N TRP A 36 8.73 -3.72 8.50
CA TRP A 36 9.67 -4.01 9.59
C TRP A 36 9.62 -5.47 10.01
N GLY A 37 8.43 -6.09 10.06
CA GLY A 37 8.28 -7.52 10.32
C GLY A 37 8.97 -8.39 9.27
N ALA A 38 8.74 -8.11 7.98
CA ALA A 38 9.41 -8.82 6.89
C ALA A 38 10.92 -8.63 6.90
N SER A 39 11.39 -7.40 7.17
CA SER A 39 12.83 -7.10 7.27
C SER A 39 13.49 -7.87 8.41
N LEU A 40 12.81 -7.99 9.57
CA LEU A 40 13.33 -8.75 10.70
C LEU A 40 13.41 -10.24 10.39
N MET A 41 12.36 -10.83 9.79
CA MET A 41 12.36 -12.22 9.35
C MET A 41 13.55 -12.51 8.43
N TRP A 42 13.72 -11.74 7.36
CA TRP A 42 14.82 -11.96 6.42
C TRP A 42 16.20 -11.61 6.99
N THR A 43 16.28 -10.80 8.04
CA THR A 43 17.53 -10.58 8.76
C THR A 43 17.95 -11.83 9.52
N VAL A 44 17.00 -12.55 10.11
CA VAL A 44 17.26 -13.83 10.77
C VAL A 44 17.67 -14.88 9.74
N ASP A 45 16.99 -14.94 8.59
CA ASP A 45 17.34 -15.86 7.51
C ASP A 45 18.79 -15.60 7.02
N LEU A 46 19.14 -14.34 6.75
CA LEU A 46 20.50 -13.96 6.36
C LEU A 46 21.55 -14.30 7.43
N ALA A 47 21.21 -14.15 8.71
CA ALA A 47 22.12 -14.50 9.80
C ALA A 47 22.36 -16.00 9.91
N ALA A 48 21.32 -16.82 9.69
CA ALA A 48 21.44 -18.28 9.66
C ALA A 48 22.30 -18.74 8.47
N GLU A 49 22.03 -18.21 7.28
CA GLU A 49 22.78 -18.53 6.06
C GLU A 49 24.26 -18.10 6.17
N TYR A 50 24.53 -16.94 6.78
CA TYR A 50 25.89 -16.49 7.08
C TYR A 50 26.64 -17.41 8.05
N ILE A 51 25.95 -18.07 9.00
CA ILE A 51 26.59 -19.02 9.92
C ILE A 51 27.00 -20.30 9.19
N GLU A 52 26.24 -20.71 8.17
CA GLU A 52 26.48 -21.94 7.41
C GLU A 52 27.51 -21.74 6.28
N GLU A 53 27.34 -20.70 5.48
CA GLU A 53 28.13 -20.45 4.26
C GLU A 53 29.17 -19.33 4.43
N GLY A 54 29.16 -18.64 5.56
CA GLY A 54 30.09 -17.54 5.83
C GLY A 54 29.90 -16.38 4.86
N ALA A 55 31.01 -15.89 4.31
CA ALA A 55 30.98 -14.73 3.40
C ALA A 55 30.39 -15.05 2.01
N GLU A 56 30.17 -16.32 1.66
CA GLU A 56 29.62 -16.71 0.36
C GLU A 56 28.18 -16.24 0.15
N VAL A 57 27.43 -16.00 1.25
CA VAL A 57 26.08 -15.41 1.22
C VAL A 57 26.01 -14.03 0.54
N PHE A 58 27.14 -13.33 0.45
CA PHE A 58 27.23 -12.03 -0.22
C PHE A 58 27.61 -12.14 -1.70
N SER A 59 27.94 -13.34 -2.19
CA SER A 59 28.23 -13.62 -3.59
C SER A 59 27.30 -14.70 -4.20
N PRO A 60 25.97 -14.56 -4.05
CA PRO A 60 25.02 -15.54 -4.59
C PRO A 60 25.01 -15.56 -6.12
N ALA A 61 24.55 -16.68 -6.70
CA ALA A 61 24.37 -16.77 -8.14
C ALA A 61 23.30 -15.78 -8.64
N ALA A 62 23.46 -15.30 -9.88
CA ALA A 62 22.56 -14.30 -10.45
C ALA A 62 21.10 -14.77 -10.54
N SER A 63 20.86 -16.07 -10.74
CA SER A 63 19.51 -16.67 -10.74
C SER A 63 18.82 -16.52 -9.38
N ASP A 64 19.56 -16.74 -8.30
CA ASP A 64 19.04 -16.77 -6.94
C ASP A 64 18.78 -15.33 -6.47
N MET A 65 19.69 -14.40 -6.82
CA MET A 65 19.46 -12.96 -6.64
C MET A 65 18.18 -12.47 -7.34
N LEU A 66 17.93 -12.93 -8.57
CA LEU A 66 16.74 -12.55 -9.34
C LEU A 66 15.47 -13.11 -8.72
N ASN A 67 15.49 -14.37 -8.29
CA ASN A 67 14.36 -15.01 -7.64
C ASN A 67 14.01 -14.31 -6.31
N ASP A 68 15.02 -14.01 -5.50
CA ASP A 68 14.88 -13.22 -4.28
C ASP A 68 14.33 -11.82 -4.55
N THR A 69 14.84 -11.15 -5.59
CA THR A 69 14.37 -9.81 -5.96
C THR A 69 12.89 -9.86 -6.33
N TYR A 70 12.48 -10.85 -7.10
CA TYR A 70 11.09 -11.09 -7.45
C TYR A 70 10.24 -11.27 -6.19
N LEU A 71 10.65 -12.17 -5.30
CA LEU A 71 9.96 -12.42 -4.03
C LEU A 71 9.83 -11.13 -3.18
N GLY A 72 10.90 -10.34 -3.08
CA GLY A 72 10.91 -9.06 -2.36
C GLY A 72 9.89 -8.06 -2.93
N LEU A 73 9.83 -7.93 -4.25
CA LEU A 73 8.86 -7.07 -4.93
C LEU A 73 7.41 -7.55 -4.72
N PHE A 74 7.17 -8.86 -4.71
CA PHE A 74 5.85 -9.42 -4.43
C PHE A 74 5.37 -9.11 -3.02
N VAL A 75 6.23 -9.25 -2.02
CA VAL A 75 5.88 -8.91 -0.63
C VAL A 75 5.50 -7.43 -0.51
N VAL A 76 6.26 -6.53 -1.16
CA VAL A 76 5.93 -5.10 -1.21
C VAL A 76 4.58 -4.85 -1.89
N ALA A 77 4.33 -5.48 -3.03
CA ALA A 77 3.07 -5.34 -3.75
C ALA A 77 1.88 -5.84 -2.92
N LEU A 78 2.00 -7.01 -2.29
CA LEU A 78 0.95 -7.61 -1.45
C LEU A 78 0.64 -6.77 -0.22
N ALA A 79 1.66 -6.28 0.48
CA ALA A 79 1.49 -5.35 1.60
C ALA A 79 0.76 -4.06 1.15
N GLY A 80 1.12 -3.53 -0.02
CA GLY A 80 0.43 -2.41 -0.66
C GLY A 80 -1.04 -2.71 -0.96
N ILE A 81 -1.35 -3.89 -1.51
CA ILE A 81 -2.73 -4.33 -1.78
C ILE A 81 -3.55 -4.41 -0.49
N VAL A 82 -3.01 -5.01 0.57
CA VAL A 82 -3.67 -5.10 1.88
C VAL A 82 -3.95 -3.71 2.44
N TRP A 83 -2.97 -2.80 2.36
CA TRP A 83 -3.13 -1.42 2.79
C TRP A 83 -4.17 -0.65 1.97
N ILE A 84 -4.18 -0.80 0.65
CA ILE A 84 -5.20 -0.21 -0.24
C ILE A 84 -6.58 -0.77 0.11
N GLY A 85 -6.71 -2.08 0.30
CA GLY A 85 -7.95 -2.71 0.73
C GLY A 85 -8.49 -2.13 2.03
N TYR A 86 -7.62 -1.95 3.03
CA TYR A 86 -7.97 -1.29 4.29
C TYR A 86 -8.47 0.14 4.07
N LEU A 87 -7.77 0.93 3.25
CA LEU A 87 -8.16 2.31 2.93
C LEU A 87 -9.51 2.39 2.22
N ILE A 88 -9.76 1.49 1.26
CA ILE A 88 -11.02 1.41 0.54
C ILE A 88 -12.16 1.08 1.50
N VAL A 89 -11.97 0.13 2.43
CA VAL A 89 -13.03 -0.27 3.37
C VAL A 89 -13.33 0.82 4.39
N LYS A 90 -12.29 1.33 5.07
CA LYS A 90 -12.46 2.32 6.14
C LYS A 90 -12.76 3.72 5.63
N ASP A 91 -12.39 4.02 4.38
CA ASP A 91 -12.54 5.34 3.73
C ASP A 91 -12.30 6.51 4.69
N PRO A 92 -11.09 6.62 5.25
CA PRO A 92 -10.81 7.58 6.31
C PRO A 92 -10.89 9.05 5.84
N ARG A 93 -10.94 9.27 4.52
CA ARG A 93 -11.13 10.59 3.89
C ARG A 93 -12.57 10.83 3.40
N GLY A 94 -13.45 9.83 3.49
CA GLY A 94 -14.82 9.92 3.01
C GLY A 94 -14.93 10.10 1.50
N VAL A 95 -13.90 9.73 0.73
CA VAL A 95 -13.85 9.96 -0.72
C VAL A 95 -14.97 9.22 -1.42
N ARG A 96 -15.27 7.98 -1.03
CA ARG A 96 -16.39 7.23 -1.63
C ARG A 96 -17.71 7.90 -1.31
N THR A 97 -17.86 8.34 -0.07
CA THR A 97 -19.08 8.99 0.42
C THR A 97 -19.34 10.30 -0.30
N GLN A 98 -18.28 11.10 -0.51
CA GLN A 98 -18.35 12.35 -1.28
C GLN A 98 -18.67 12.10 -2.74
N LEU A 99 -18.04 11.10 -3.37
CA LEU A 99 -18.31 10.74 -4.77
C LEU A 99 -19.75 10.23 -4.97
N LEU A 100 -20.29 9.45 -4.03
CA LEU A 100 -21.67 8.98 -4.08
C LEU A 100 -22.66 10.13 -3.89
N ALA A 101 -22.44 11.00 -2.90
CA ALA A 101 -23.29 12.17 -2.69
C ALA A 101 -23.28 13.14 -3.89
N GLN A 102 -22.12 13.35 -4.53
CA GLN A 102 -22.02 14.14 -5.76
C GLN A 102 -22.78 13.50 -6.92
N ARG A 103 -22.82 12.17 -7.00
CA ARG A 103 -23.59 11.46 -8.04
C ARG A 103 -25.09 11.55 -7.81
N GLU A 104 -25.56 11.38 -6.57
CA GLU A 104 -26.97 11.54 -6.22
C GLU A 104 -27.47 12.94 -6.54
N THR A 105 -26.73 13.97 -6.11
CA THR A 105 -27.08 15.38 -6.40
C THR A 105 -27.07 15.71 -7.90
N ALA A 106 -26.16 15.13 -8.68
CA ALA A 106 -26.16 15.29 -10.13
C ALA A 106 -27.39 14.65 -10.78
N LEU A 107 -27.76 13.43 -10.36
CA LEU A 107 -28.91 12.71 -10.88
C LEU A 107 -30.23 13.45 -10.58
N ASP A 108 -30.39 13.95 -9.35
CA ASP A 108 -31.57 14.73 -8.94
C ASP A 108 -31.70 16.04 -9.72
N ARG A 109 -30.58 16.71 -9.97
CA ARG A 109 -30.57 17.94 -10.78
C ARG A 109 -31.05 17.64 -12.20
N ASP A 110 -30.52 16.61 -12.84
CA ASP A 110 -30.84 16.27 -14.22
C ASP A 110 -32.32 15.85 -14.34
N ALA A 111 -32.85 15.08 -13.37
CA ALA A 111 -34.27 14.75 -13.30
C ALA A 111 -35.18 15.98 -13.12
N SER A 112 -34.73 16.99 -12.35
CA SER A 112 -35.48 18.24 -12.15
C SER A 112 -35.53 19.13 -13.39
N VAL A 113 -34.50 19.07 -14.25
CA VAL A 113 -34.44 19.81 -15.51
C VAL A 113 -35.39 19.16 -16.52
N ASP A 114 -35.33 17.83 -16.68
CA ASP A 114 -36.22 17.08 -17.58
C ASP A 114 -37.70 17.29 -17.21
N ALA A 115 -38.03 17.26 -15.91
CA ALA A 115 -39.38 17.54 -15.45
C ALA A 115 -39.88 18.96 -15.80
N LYS A 116 -39.01 19.98 -15.76
CA LYS A 116 -39.36 21.36 -16.13
C LYS A 116 -39.57 21.50 -17.63
N ASP A 117 -38.72 20.86 -18.43
CA ASP A 117 -38.82 20.89 -19.90
C ASP A 117 -40.13 20.24 -20.38
N LEU A 118 -40.53 19.13 -19.75
CA LEU A 118 -41.81 18.44 -20.03
C LEU A 118 -43.05 19.28 -19.68
N VAL A 119 -42.98 20.10 -18.61
CA VAL A 119 -44.06 21.01 -18.23
C VAL A 119 -44.11 22.21 -19.16
N ALA A 120 -42.96 22.74 -19.58
CA ALA A 120 -42.89 23.88 -20.50
C ALA A 120 -43.31 23.53 -21.94
N SER A 121 -43.27 22.25 -22.33
CA SER A 121 -43.71 21.78 -23.64
C SER A 121 -45.20 21.45 -23.75
N ARG A 122 -45.98 21.57 -22.65
CA ARG A 122 -47.44 21.38 -22.62
C ARG A 122 -48.17 22.72 -22.71
#